data_AF-A0A7T4JVJ1-F1
#
_entry.id   AF-A0A7T4JVJ1-F1
#
_cell.length_a   1.000
_cell.length_b   1.000
_cell.length_c   1.000
_cell.angle_alpha   90.00
_cell.angle_beta   90.00
_cell.angle_gamma   90.00
#
_symmetry.space_group_name_H-M   'P 1'
#
loop_
_entity.id
_entity.type
_entity.pdbx_description
1 polymer ?
#
loop_
_entity_poly.entity_id
_entity_poly.type
_entity_poly.pdbx_seq_one_letter_code
_entity_poly.pdbx_strand_id
1 'polypeptide(L)'
;MDSHCYIGKPGRVSVRGHTGILCPMFKRLAFIPVLFLVGCSAEEVPSQAPEPVVKEVQAEDGECPYLDSQAVAQMNGQKVLRVGVDKQFEVPACQFWSYWEEPQLTVIVREMASEGGARAVVDHYAPVAETSPAEEPEGWSGGRGPVEGGAVYAVSKGATAVVVLTDQEQSVKAQLVAEETIRNLQL
;
A
#
# COMPACT_ATOMS: atom_id res chain seq x y z
N MET A 1 -23.87 23.61 15.58
CA MET A 1 -22.68 22.89 16.06
C MET A 1 -21.47 23.64 15.55
N ASP A 2 -20.61 24.01 16.48
CA ASP A 2 -19.82 25.24 16.46
C ASP A 2 -18.53 25.16 15.64
N SER A 3 -18.31 26.16 14.80
CA SER A 3 -17.03 26.44 14.15
C SER A 3 -16.35 27.59 14.90
N HIS A 4 -15.47 27.24 15.84
CA HIS A 4 -14.56 28.19 16.48
C HIS A 4 -13.23 28.21 15.75
N CYS A 5 -12.94 29.30 15.04
CA CYS A 5 -11.58 29.72 14.72
C CYS A 5 -11.42 31.18 15.12
N TYR A 6 -10.68 31.37 16.21
CA TYR A 6 -10.34 32.69 16.77
C TYR A 6 -9.27 33.38 15.91
N ILE A 7 -9.55 34.62 15.49
CA ILE A 7 -8.59 35.56 14.90
C ILE A 7 -8.11 36.51 16.02
N GLY A 8 -6.79 36.57 16.23
CA GLY A 8 -6.17 37.31 17.32
C GLY A 8 -4.87 38.05 16.96
N LYS A 9 -5.05 39.21 16.30
CA LYS A 9 -4.23 40.45 16.23
C LYS A 9 -2.80 40.52 15.61
N PRO A 10 -2.49 41.65 14.92
CA PRO A 10 -1.25 41.89 14.16
C PRO A 10 -0.20 42.74 14.91
N GLY A 11 1.08 42.48 14.64
CA GLY A 11 2.23 43.19 15.18
C GLY A 11 3.10 43.89 14.13
N ARG A 12 2.81 45.17 13.90
CA ARG A 12 3.71 46.33 13.65
C ARG A 12 4.67 46.36 12.44
N VAL A 13 4.35 47.30 11.54
CA VAL A 13 5.13 47.91 10.45
C VAL A 13 6.26 48.82 10.97
N SER A 14 7.41 48.87 10.28
CA SER A 14 8.12 50.12 9.93
C SER A 14 9.44 49.85 9.19
N VAL A 15 9.48 50.13 7.87
CA VAL A 15 10.73 50.50 7.19
C VAL A 15 10.47 51.79 6.42
N ARG A 16 11.12 52.86 6.86
CA ARG A 16 11.04 54.23 6.36
C ARG A 16 12.01 54.37 5.17
N GLY A 17 11.53 54.87 4.04
CA GLY A 17 12.36 55.15 2.87
C GLY A 17 13.06 56.52 2.92
N HIS A 18 13.80 56.78 1.83
CA HIS A 18 14.24 58.05 1.22
C HIS A 18 15.75 58.30 1.06
N THR A 19 16.15 58.24 -0.23
CA THR A 19 17.03 59.14 -1.01
C THR A 19 18.45 59.49 -0.53
N GLY A 20 19.41 59.23 -1.41
CA GLY A 20 20.74 59.84 -1.41
C GLY A 20 21.48 59.59 -2.72
N ILE A 21 21.43 60.56 -3.63
CA ILE A 21 22.18 60.67 -4.88
C ILE A 21 23.68 60.85 -4.58
N LEU A 22 24.58 60.22 -5.35
CA LEU A 22 25.71 60.90 -6.05
C LEU A 22 26.59 59.89 -6.82
N CYS A 23 26.76 60.17 -8.11
CA CYS A 23 27.80 59.62 -8.98
C CYS A 23 29.13 60.36 -8.70
N PRO A 24 30.31 59.74 -8.86
CA PRO A 24 31.01 59.94 -10.12
C PRO A 24 31.85 58.75 -10.64
N MET A 25 31.85 58.64 -11.98
CA MET A 25 32.94 58.27 -12.89
C MET A 25 34.28 57.82 -12.26
N PHE A 26 34.75 56.60 -12.57
CA PHE A 26 36.14 56.38 -13.02
C PHE A 26 36.39 54.95 -13.56
N LYS A 27 36.85 54.92 -14.83
CA LYS A 27 37.94 54.09 -15.36
C LYS A 27 37.72 52.60 -15.70
N ARG A 28 37.74 52.37 -17.02
CA ARG A 28 38.06 51.17 -17.80
C ARG A 28 39.03 50.20 -17.12
N LEU A 29 38.83 48.88 -17.27
CA LEU A 29 39.71 47.95 -18.02
C LEU A 29 39.38 46.47 -17.74
N ALA A 30 39.58 45.67 -18.79
CA ALA A 30 39.86 44.23 -18.84
C ALA A 30 38.69 43.23 -18.78
N PHE A 31 38.36 42.75 -19.98
CA PHE A 31 37.75 41.45 -20.29
C PHE A 31 38.48 40.29 -19.59
N ILE A 32 37.72 39.38 -18.99
CA ILE A 32 38.15 38.00 -18.67
C ILE A 32 37.10 37.07 -19.29
N PRO A 33 37.46 36.14 -20.19
CA PRO A 33 36.51 35.15 -20.70
C PRO A 33 36.36 34.05 -19.65
N VAL A 34 35.19 33.98 -19.00
CA VAL A 34 34.82 32.84 -18.16
C VAL A 34 34.42 31.70 -19.09
N LEU A 35 35.29 30.70 -19.18
CA LEU A 35 35.05 29.43 -19.85
C LEU A 35 33.98 28.66 -19.06
N PHE A 36 32.71 28.75 -19.47
CA PHE A 36 31.65 27.92 -18.91
C PHE A 36 31.80 26.49 -19.45
N LEU A 37 32.37 25.62 -18.62
CA LEU A 37 32.22 24.18 -18.77
C LEU A 37 30.74 23.84 -18.53
N VAL A 38 30.01 23.59 -19.62
CA VAL A 38 28.69 22.97 -19.60
C VAL A 38 28.90 21.53 -19.11
N GLY A 39 28.79 21.32 -17.80
CA GLY A 39 28.61 20.00 -17.23
C GLY A 39 27.21 19.51 -17.57
N CYS A 40 27.12 18.35 -18.24
CA CYS A 40 25.90 17.57 -18.31
C CYS A 40 25.36 17.37 -16.89
N SER A 41 24.23 17.98 -16.55
CA SER A 41 23.35 17.43 -15.53
C SER A 41 22.92 16.06 -16.03
N ALA A 42 23.48 15.01 -15.43
CA ALA A 42 22.82 13.72 -15.44
C ALA A 42 21.54 13.90 -14.62
N GLU A 43 20.42 13.99 -15.33
CA GLU A 43 19.10 13.92 -14.72
C GLU A 43 18.97 12.49 -14.17
N GLU A 44 19.12 12.32 -12.86
CA GLU A 44 18.77 11.08 -12.18
C GLU A 44 17.28 10.88 -12.35
N VAL A 45 16.89 10.06 -13.32
CA VAL A 45 15.53 9.59 -13.49
C VAL A 45 15.16 8.89 -12.18
N PRO A 46 14.11 9.33 -11.46
CA PRO A 46 13.64 8.61 -10.29
C PRO A 46 13.31 7.18 -10.72
N SER A 47 14.04 6.21 -10.16
CA SER A 47 13.79 4.79 -10.37
C SER A 47 12.46 4.44 -9.70
N GLN A 48 11.36 4.74 -10.36
CA GLN A 48 10.03 4.32 -9.95
C GLN A 48 9.99 2.79 -10.08
N ALA A 49 9.97 2.10 -8.93
CA ALA A 49 9.74 0.67 -8.90
C ALA A 49 8.45 0.38 -9.71
N PRO A 50 8.41 -0.68 -10.53
CA PRO A 50 7.21 -0.99 -11.29
C PRO A 50 6.05 -1.12 -10.31
N GLU A 51 4.98 -0.35 -10.54
CA GLU A 51 3.78 -0.45 -9.75
C GLU A 51 3.27 -1.90 -9.80
N PRO A 52 2.88 -2.49 -8.66
CA PRO A 52 2.39 -3.85 -8.66
C PRO A 52 1.14 -3.94 -9.53
N VAL A 53 1.07 -4.98 -10.37
CA VAL A 53 -0.15 -5.27 -11.14
C VAL A 53 -1.20 -5.79 -10.17
N VAL A 54 -2.02 -4.88 -9.65
CA VAL A 54 -3.17 -5.17 -8.80
C VAL A 54 -4.32 -5.55 -9.71
N LYS A 55 -4.85 -6.74 -9.49
CA LYS A 55 -6.02 -7.24 -10.19
C LYS A 55 -7.16 -7.29 -9.19
N GLU A 56 -8.24 -6.58 -9.51
CA GLU A 56 -9.48 -6.64 -8.76
C GLU A 56 -10.12 -8.03 -8.90
N VAL A 57 -10.64 -8.56 -7.80
CA VAL A 57 -11.26 -9.89 -7.75
C VAL A 57 -12.68 -9.82 -8.32
N GLN A 58 -12.92 -10.55 -9.40
CA GLN A 58 -14.23 -10.68 -10.05
C GLN A 58 -14.82 -12.06 -9.73
N ALA A 59 -15.38 -12.18 -8.52
CA ALA A 59 -15.87 -13.45 -8.01
C ALA A 59 -17.26 -13.82 -8.58
N GLU A 60 -17.37 -15.03 -9.11
CA GLU A 60 -18.63 -15.67 -9.50
C GLU A 60 -19.05 -16.68 -8.43
N ASP A 61 -20.35 -16.90 -8.22
CA ASP A 61 -20.84 -17.85 -7.22
C ASP A 61 -20.22 -19.25 -7.39
N GLY A 62 -19.69 -19.80 -6.30
CA GLY A 62 -19.00 -21.09 -6.29
C GLY A 62 -18.36 -21.41 -4.95
N GLU A 63 -17.75 -22.59 -4.84
CA GLU A 63 -17.06 -23.02 -3.61
C GLU A 63 -15.55 -22.76 -3.72
N CYS A 64 -14.93 -22.31 -2.62
CA CYS A 64 -13.49 -22.10 -2.57
C CYS A 64 -12.76 -23.45 -2.53
N PRO A 65 -11.82 -23.73 -3.46
CA PRO A 65 -11.23 -25.06 -3.59
C PRO A 65 -10.26 -25.46 -2.47
N TYR A 66 -9.85 -24.53 -1.60
CA TYR A 66 -8.85 -24.74 -0.54
C TYR A 66 -9.27 -24.21 0.83
N LEU A 67 -10.50 -23.71 0.98
CA LEU A 67 -11.03 -23.24 2.26
C LEU A 67 -12.48 -23.68 2.45
N ASP A 68 -12.74 -24.37 3.55
CA ASP A 68 -14.10 -24.72 3.97
C ASP A 68 -14.83 -23.48 4.53
N SER A 69 -16.11 -23.34 4.17
CA SER A 69 -16.93 -22.20 4.57
C SER A 69 -17.19 -22.15 6.08
N GLN A 70 -17.29 -23.30 6.75
CA GLN A 70 -17.48 -23.34 8.21
C GLN A 70 -16.19 -23.00 8.95
N ALA A 71 -15.04 -23.44 8.42
CA ALA A 71 -13.73 -23.06 8.96
C ALA A 71 -13.50 -21.54 8.83
N VAL A 72 -13.78 -20.95 7.65
CA VAL A 72 -13.71 -19.50 7.45
C VAL A 72 -14.65 -18.77 8.41
N ALA A 73 -15.89 -19.25 8.57
CA ALA A 73 -16.84 -18.65 9.49
C ALA A 73 -16.33 -18.64 10.95
N GLN A 74 -15.65 -19.70 11.37
CA GLN A 74 -15.06 -19.81 12.71
C GLN A 74 -13.85 -18.89 12.89
N MET A 75 -12.93 -18.85 11.92
CA MET A 75 -11.73 -18.01 12.00
C MET A 75 -12.06 -16.51 11.90
N ASN A 76 -12.95 -16.13 10.98
CA ASN A 76 -13.36 -14.73 10.80
C ASN A 76 -14.36 -14.27 11.88
N GLY A 77 -15.12 -15.21 12.45
CA GLY A 77 -16.10 -14.94 13.51
C GLY A 77 -17.45 -14.43 13.00
N GLN A 78 -17.77 -14.66 11.73
CA GLN A 78 -19.08 -14.35 11.14
C GLN A 78 -19.59 -15.51 10.29
N LYS A 79 -20.91 -15.66 10.21
CA LYS A 79 -21.51 -16.71 9.37
C LYS A 79 -21.26 -16.42 7.89
N VAL A 80 -20.75 -17.42 7.15
CA VAL A 80 -20.67 -17.41 5.69
C VAL A 80 -22.03 -17.80 5.10
N LEU A 81 -22.57 -16.96 4.23
CA LEU A 81 -23.86 -17.18 3.54
C LEU A 81 -23.70 -17.41 2.05
N ARG A 82 -22.63 -16.88 1.46
CA ARG A 82 -22.31 -17.00 0.04
C ARG A 82 -20.80 -17.03 -0.12
N VAL A 83 -20.34 -17.78 -1.10
CA VAL A 83 -18.95 -17.87 -1.52
C VAL A 83 -18.89 -17.63 -3.02
N GLY A 84 -17.80 -17.02 -3.45
CA GLY A 84 -17.54 -16.72 -4.84
C GLY A 84 -16.06 -16.87 -5.13
N VAL A 85 -15.77 -17.21 -6.38
CA VAL A 85 -14.43 -17.55 -6.85
C VAL A 85 -14.11 -16.80 -8.13
N ASP A 86 -12.90 -16.26 -8.22
CA ASP A 86 -12.34 -15.70 -9.44
C ASP A 86 -11.29 -16.66 -10.00
N LYS A 87 -11.63 -17.31 -11.12
CA LYS A 87 -10.80 -18.30 -11.80
C LYS A 87 -9.80 -17.69 -12.79
N GLN A 88 -9.77 -16.36 -12.91
CA GLN A 88 -8.79 -15.69 -13.74
C GLN A 88 -7.42 -15.56 -13.06
N PHE A 89 -7.32 -15.91 -11.77
CA PHE A 89 -6.05 -16.12 -11.06
C PHE A 89 -5.61 -17.58 -11.23
N GLU A 90 -4.31 -17.83 -11.26
CA GLU A 90 -3.74 -19.19 -11.37
C GLU A 90 -4.20 -20.08 -10.21
N VAL A 91 -4.17 -19.53 -9.00
CA VAL A 91 -4.88 -20.06 -7.83
C VAL A 91 -6.15 -19.23 -7.67
N PRO A 92 -7.36 -19.82 -7.76
CA PRO A 92 -8.60 -19.05 -7.72
C PRO A 92 -8.68 -18.17 -6.47
N ALA A 93 -8.90 -16.87 -6.64
CA ALA A 93 -9.17 -15.98 -5.52
C ALA A 93 -10.57 -16.28 -4.96
N CYS A 94 -10.74 -16.22 -3.65
CA CYS A 94 -12.00 -16.55 -2.98
C CYS A 94 -12.53 -15.35 -2.20
N GLN A 95 -13.83 -15.09 -2.32
CA GLN A 95 -14.56 -14.13 -1.52
C GLN A 95 -15.66 -14.82 -0.74
N PHE A 96 -15.86 -14.39 0.49
CA PHE A 96 -16.85 -14.92 1.41
C PHE A 96 -17.73 -13.78 1.89
N TRP A 97 -19.04 -13.96 1.83
CA TRP A 97 -20.02 -12.95 2.26
C TRP A 97 -20.76 -13.40 3.50
N SER A 98 -21.09 -12.42 4.34
CA SER A 98 -22.10 -12.57 5.38
C SER A 98 -23.40 -11.92 4.91
N TYR A 99 -24.04 -11.10 5.75
CA TYR A 99 -25.31 -10.44 5.44
C TYR A 99 -25.16 -9.18 4.57
N TRP A 100 -23.95 -8.67 4.39
CA TRP A 100 -23.67 -7.43 3.66
C TRP A 100 -23.34 -7.66 2.18
N GLU A 101 -23.41 -6.60 1.38
CA GLU A 101 -23.08 -6.62 -0.05
C GLU A 101 -21.56 -6.81 -0.27
N GLU A 102 -20.76 -6.18 0.59
CA GLU A 102 -19.30 -6.34 0.61
C GLU A 102 -18.89 -7.68 1.24
N PRO A 103 -17.80 -8.31 0.77
CA PRO A 103 -17.32 -9.56 1.34
C PRO A 103 -16.82 -9.35 2.77
N GLN A 104 -17.15 -10.27 3.66
CA GLN A 104 -16.58 -10.29 5.02
C GLN A 104 -15.10 -10.70 5.01
N LEU A 105 -14.67 -11.43 3.96
CA LEU A 105 -13.31 -11.93 3.82
C LEU A 105 -12.98 -12.17 2.34
N THR A 106 -11.79 -11.74 1.92
CA THR A 106 -11.23 -11.96 0.58
C THR A 106 -9.86 -12.60 0.69
N VAL A 107 -9.61 -13.65 -0.08
CA VAL A 107 -8.33 -14.35 -0.18
C VAL A 107 -7.80 -14.25 -1.60
N ILE A 108 -6.57 -13.76 -1.74
CA ILE A 108 -5.88 -13.61 -3.02
C ILE A 108 -4.54 -14.32 -2.91
N VAL A 109 -4.28 -15.22 -3.84
CA VAL A 109 -2.98 -15.89 -3.99
C VAL A 109 -2.41 -15.49 -5.35
N ARG A 110 -1.17 -15.00 -5.37
CA ARG A 110 -0.50 -14.51 -6.58
C ARG A 110 0.81 -15.25 -6.78
N GLU A 111 0.96 -15.80 -7.97
CA GLU A 111 2.25 -16.20 -8.51
C GLU A 111 2.79 -15.07 -9.38
N MET A 112 4.00 -14.60 -9.06
CA MET A 112 4.63 -13.48 -9.75
C MET A 112 5.83 -13.96 -10.57
N ALA A 113 6.28 -13.17 -11.53
CA ALA A 113 7.47 -13.50 -12.32
C ALA A 113 8.78 -13.43 -11.50
N SER A 114 8.75 -12.83 -10.30
CA SER A 114 9.91 -12.67 -9.44
C SER A 114 9.51 -12.47 -7.98
N GLU A 115 10.46 -12.71 -7.07
CA GLU A 115 10.32 -12.43 -5.65
C GLU A 115 10.06 -10.94 -5.35
N GLY A 116 10.70 -10.03 -6.09
CA GLY A 116 10.42 -8.59 -6.00
C GLY A 116 8.98 -8.25 -6.39
N GLY A 117 8.41 -8.97 -7.36
CA GLY A 117 7.01 -8.81 -7.73
C GLY A 117 6.04 -9.26 -6.63
N ALA A 118 6.35 -10.37 -5.94
CA ALA A 118 5.55 -10.85 -4.81
C ALA A 118 5.59 -9.88 -3.63
N ARG A 119 6.78 -9.35 -3.30
CA ARG A 119 6.92 -8.29 -2.29
C ARG A 119 6.14 -7.03 -2.64
N ALA A 120 6.17 -6.60 -3.90
CA ALA A 120 5.40 -5.45 -4.34
C ALA A 120 3.88 -5.65 -4.18
N VAL A 121 3.39 -6.88 -4.37
CA VAL A 121 1.99 -7.22 -4.04
C VAL A 121 1.73 -7.07 -2.55
N VAL A 122 2.61 -7.60 -1.69
CA VAL A 122 2.48 -7.47 -0.22
C VAL A 122 2.47 -6.00 0.20
N ASP A 123 3.44 -5.20 -0.25
CA ASP A 123 3.57 -3.78 0.10
C ASP A 123 2.37 -2.94 -0.35
N HIS A 124 1.69 -3.35 -1.43
CA HIS A 124 0.46 -2.71 -1.88
C HIS A 124 -0.68 -2.88 -0.87
N TYR A 125 -0.88 -4.11 -0.37
CA TYR A 125 -2.00 -4.43 0.53
C TYR A 125 -1.67 -4.14 2.00
N ALA A 126 -0.40 -4.24 2.38
CA ALA A 126 0.09 -3.97 3.73
C ALA A 126 1.29 -3.02 3.67
N PRO A 127 1.05 -1.71 3.46
CA PRO A 127 2.14 -0.74 3.38
C PRO A 127 3.01 -0.76 4.64
N VAL A 128 4.33 -0.75 4.45
CA VAL A 128 5.31 -0.82 5.55
C VAL A 128 5.16 0.33 6.56
N ALA A 129 4.70 1.50 6.10
CA ALA A 129 4.49 2.66 6.96
C ALA A 129 3.23 2.55 7.85
N GLU A 130 2.29 1.66 7.51
CA GLU A 130 0.96 1.59 8.11
C GLU A 130 0.69 0.26 8.81
N THR A 131 1.51 -0.76 8.55
CA THR A 131 1.34 -2.12 9.06
C THR A 131 2.50 -2.57 9.93
N SER A 132 2.26 -3.60 10.74
CA SER A 132 3.29 -4.26 11.52
C SER A 132 3.84 -5.49 10.78
N PRO A 133 5.10 -5.89 11.01
CA PRO A 133 5.66 -7.09 10.39
C PRO A 133 4.84 -8.35 10.66
N ALA A 134 4.82 -9.24 9.66
CA ALA A 134 4.22 -10.56 9.71
C ALA A 134 5.21 -11.60 9.14
N GLU A 135 5.64 -12.54 9.99
CA GLU A 135 6.71 -13.51 9.68
C GLU A 135 6.25 -14.97 9.85
N GLU A 136 4.93 -15.18 9.89
CA GLU A 136 4.32 -16.51 10.04
C GLU A 136 3.56 -16.89 8.76
N PRO A 137 3.54 -18.17 8.37
CA PRO A 137 4.35 -19.27 8.90
C PRO A 137 5.85 -19.14 8.52
N GLU A 138 6.71 -20.00 9.05
CA GLU A 138 8.16 -19.94 8.82
C GLU A 138 8.51 -19.83 7.32
N GLY A 139 9.39 -18.88 6.98
CA GLY A 139 9.83 -18.61 5.62
C GLY A 139 8.95 -17.63 4.84
N TRP A 140 7.83 -17.19 5.40
CA TRP A 140 7.00 -16.12 4.86
C TRP A 140 7.32 -14.79 5.53
N SER A 141 7.21 -13.68 4.79
CA SER A 141 7.44 -12.34 5.30
C SER A 141 6.51 -11.32 4.65
N GLY A 142 6.09 -10.32 5.42
CA GLY A 142 5.20 -9.26 4.97
C GLY A 142 4.65 -8.39 6.10
N GLY A 143 3.36 -8.03 6.00
CA GLY A 143 2.72 -7.08 6.89
C GLY A 143 1.30 -7.48 7.29
N ARG A 144 0.90 -7.04 8.48
CA ARG A 144 -0.47 -7.15 8.99
C ARG A 144 -0.87 -5.87 9.71
N GLY A 145 -2.14 -5.51 9.64
CA GLY A 145 -2.58 -4.27 10.26
C GLY A 145 -4.00 -3.87 9.89
N PRO A 146 -4.44 -2.71 10.39
CA PRO A 146 -5.69 -2.11 9.94
C PRO A 146 -5.58 -1.68 8.48
N VAL A 147 -6.68 -1.78 7.75
CA VAL A 147 -6.89 -1.17 6.44
C VAL A 147 -8.26 -0.51 6.42
N GLU A 148 -8.58 0.26 5.40
CA GLU A 148 -9.93 0.78 5.23
C GLU A 148 -10.94 -0.38 5.21
N GLY A 149 -11.99 -0.29 6.03
CA GLY A 149 -13.03 -1.31 6.12
C GLY A 149 -12.70 -2.54 6.97
N GLY A 150 -11.48 -2.67 7.53
CA GLY A 150 -11.17 -3.78 8.44
C GLY A 150 -9.68 -4.00 8.64
N ALA A 151 -9.19 -5.21 8.32
CA ALA A 151 -7.80 -5.59 8.53
C ALA A 151 -7.24 -6.45 7.40
N VAL A 152 -5.90 -6.45 7.31
CA VAL A 152 -5.14 -7.21 6.32
C VAL A 152 -4.10 -8.11 6.97
N TYR A 153 -3.84 -9.23 6.32
CA TYR A 153 -2.63 -10.03 6.46
C TYR A 153 -2.08 -10.34 5.08
N ALA A 154 -0.89 -9.86 4.76
CA ALA A 154 -0.26 -10.06 3.46
C ALA A 154 1.18 -10.54 3.66
N VAL A 155 1.54 -11.67 3.07
CA VAL A 155 2.87 -12.26 3.16
C VAL A 155 3.31 -12.84 1.83
N SER A 156 4.63 -12.93 1.63
CA SER A 156 5.22 -13.56 0.46
C SER A 156 6.35 -14.51 0.83
N LYS A 157 6.58 -15.51 -0.02
CA LYS A 157 7.72 -16.44 0.02
C LYS A 157 8.16 -16.74 -1.40
N GLY A 158 9.40 -16.42 -1.74
CA GLY A 158 9.84 -16.50 -3.13
C GLY A 158 8.94 -15.65 -4.04
N ALA A 159 8.49 -16.20 -5.16
CA ALA A 159 7.63 -15.49 -6.12
C ALA A 159 6.13 -15.57 -5.80
N THR A 160 5.74 -16.18 -4.69
CA THR A 160 4.34 -16.34 -4.26
C THR A 160 3.96 -15.30 -3.22
N ALA A 161 2.80 -14.67 -3.36
CA ALA A 161 2.19 -13.80 -2.35
C ALA A 161 0.79 -14.30 -1.97
N VAL A 162 0.47 -14.24 -0.68
CA VAL A 162 -0.84 -14.56 -0.11
C VAL A 162 -1.34 -13.33 0.64
N VAL A 163 -2.54 -12.88 0.29
CA VAL A 163 -3.19 -11.71 0.86
C VAL A 163 -4.56 -12.11 1.35
N VAL A 164 -4.87 -11.76 2.59
CA VAL A 164 -6.19 -11.91 3.18
C VAL A 164 -6.67 -10.58 3.71
N LEU A 165 -7.83 -10.15 3.24
CA LEU A 165 -8.57 -8.98 3.72
C LEU A 165 -9.79 -9.45 4.51
N THR A 166 -10.09 -8.80 5.62
CA THR A 166 -11.28 -9.07 6.45
C THR A 166 -11.98 -7.77 6.81
N ASP A 167 -13.32 -7.82 6.93
CA ASP A 167 -14.14 -6.72 7.47
C ASP A 167 -14.02 -6.54 8.99
N GLN A 168 -13.20 -7.40 9.63
CA GLN A 168 -12.95 -7.38 11.06
C GLN A 168 -11.75 -6.51 11.41
N GLU A 169 -11.81 -5.78 12.51
CA GLU A 169 -10.69 -4.94 12.97
C GLU A 169 -9.46 -5.75 13.41
N GLN A 170 -9.62 -7.03 13.73
CA GLN A 170 -8.55 -7.86 14.28
C GLN A 170 -7.79 -8.58 13.16
N SER A 171 -6.59 -8.10 12.83
CA SER A 171 -5.72 -8.70 11.80
C SER A 171 -5.32 -10.15 12.07
N VAL A 172 -5.40 -10.62 13.32
CA VAL A 172 -5.21 -12.04 13.66
C VAL A 172 -6.21 -12.95 12.94
N LYS A 173 -7.41 -12.45 12.60
CA LYS A 173 -8.42 -13.24 11.87
C LYS A 173 -7.99 -13.46 10.42
N ALA A 174 -7.47 -12.43 9.76
CA ALA A 174 -6.87 -12.55 8.43
C ALA A 174 -5.64 -13.47 8.46
N GLN A 175 -4.81 -13.37 9.50
CA GLN A 175 -3.66 -14.26 9.70
C GLN A 175 -4.07 -15.74 9.75
N LEU A 176 -5.04 -16.10 10.59
CA LEU A 176 -5.47 -17.49 10.73
C LEU A 176 -5.94 -18.08 9.39
N VAL A 177 -6.67 -17.30 8.59
CA VAL A 177 -7.12 -17.73 7.26
C VAL A 177 -5.96 -17.81 6.26
N ALA A 178 -4.99 -16.90 6.33
CA ALA A 178 -3.79 -16.95 5.49
C ALA A 178 -2.96 -18.21 5.77
N GLU A 179 -2.73 -18.54 7.04
CA GLU A 179 -2.01 -19.75 7.44
C GLU A 179 -2.74 -21.03 7.02
N GLU A 180 -4.06 -21.07 7.15
CA GLU A 180 -4.88 -22.19 6.66
C GLU A 180 -4.80 -22.31 5.14
N THR A 181 -4.82 -21.19 4.41
CA THR A 181 -4.65 -21.15 2.95
C THR A 181 -3.29 -21.72 2.53
N ILE A 182 -2.21 -21.23 3.14
CA ILE A 182 -0.84 -21.68 2.87
C ILE A 182 -0.70 -23.18 3.16
N ARG A 183 -1.27 -23.65 4.28
CA ARG A 183 -1.28 -25.07 4.66
C ARG A 183 -2.03 -25.93 3.64
N ASN A 184 -3.24 -25.55 3.24
CA ASN A 184 -4.07 -26.35 2.35
C ASN A 184 -3.54 -26.39 0.91
N LEU A 185 -2.92 -25.31 0.46
CA LEU A 185 -2.27 -25.22 -0.85
C LEU A 185 -0.83 -25.75 -0.87
N GLN A 186 -0.26 -26.08 0.29
CA GLN A 186 1.11 -26.59 0.44
C GLN A 186 2.16 -25.63 -0.12
N LEU A 187 2.00 -24.34 0.18
CA LEU A 187 2.85 -23.25 -0.33
C LEU A 187 4.13 -23.04 0.48
#